data_AF-A0A7D4ANH2-F1
#
_entry.id   AF-A0A7D4ANH2-F1
#
_cell.length_a   1.000
_cell.length_b   1.000
_cell.length_c   1.000
_cell.angle_alpha   90.00
_cell.angle_beta   90.00
_cell.angle_gamma   90.00
#
_symmetry.space_group_name_H-M   'P 1'
#
loop_
_entity.id
_entity.type
_entity.pdbx_description
1 polymer ?
#
loop_
_entity_poly.entity_id
_entity_poly.type
_entity_poly.pdbx_seq_one_letter_code
_entity_poly.pdbx_strand_id
1 'polypeptide(L)'
;MQYSPPIIAVLVRTFAFSFGASAMWALLSVVVARRLNLQSGSYAVMLSWLGAGAVSGAFLIGKIGHRLNLNQRVLLGSFVFVGTNVGLALLPGEYWLFPLMFLSGTAWLITMTSFSTSVQLHVPKWVQARVVSMYMLVFQAGLSLGSIMWGELADRASLLLALLIAGGWMLASLVLALPFPMHQPEGLDFSPAEPWSDQLPALEAEIDPDDGPVVVMIDYEVAPADHAAFRVAAQQLTRLRLRDGALRAGVFTDVSQPTRITEFFYVATWAEHERQHHRFTRDDQTIEGEVRRFHRGDAPPRITHFLAFPRTANVEQAAPPLQMAGSAQ
;
A
#
# COMPACT_ATOMS: atom_id res chain seq x y z
N MET A 1 2.95 12.64 2.19
CA MET A 1 2.46 11.27 1.96
C MET A 1 2.27 10.59 3.31
N GLN A 2 1.07 10.65 3.89
CA GLN A 2 0.74 9.87 5.09
C GLN A 2 0.28 8.49 4.61
N TYR A 3 1.19 7.53 4.54
CA TYR A 3 0.86 6.16 4.14
C TYR A 3 -0.07 5.53 5.19
N SER A 4 -1.08 4.80 4.74
CA SER A 4 -1.95 4.04 5.65
C SER A 4 -1.10 3.00 6.42
N PRO A 5 -1.30 2.84 7.74
CA PRO A 5 -0.55 1.89 8.57
C PRO A 5 -0.40 0.46 7.99
N PRO A 6 -1.38 -0.10 7.24
CA PRO A 6 -1.25 -1.42 6.61
C PRO A 6 -0.15 -1.53 5.55
N ILE A 7 0.11 -0.48 4.77
CA ILE A 7 1.12 -0.51 3.70
C ILE A 7 2.53 -0.58 4.31
N ILE A 8 2.78 0.20 5.37
CA ILE A 8 4.06 0.20 6.09
C ILE A 8 4.32 -1.19 6.68
N ALA A 9 3.31 -1.82 7.28
CA ALA A 9 3.40 -3.19 7.80
C ALA A 9 3.85 -4.19 6.74
N VAL A 10 3.25 -4.15 5.54
CA VAL A 10 3.62 -5.03 4.42
C VAL A 10 5.04 -4.75 3.93
N LEU A 11 5.45 -3.47 3.82
CA LEU A 11 6.80 -3.11 3.38
C LEU A 11 7.89 -3.56 4.36
N VAL A 12 7.67 -3.39 5.67
CA VAL A 12 8.60 -3.85 6.71
C VAL A 12 8.77 -5.37 6.66
N ARG A 13 7.65 -6.12 6.54
CA ARG A 13 7.70 -7.57 6.43
C ARG A 13 8.35 -8.05 5.13
N THR A 14 8.11 -7.33 4.03
CA THR A 14 8.75 -7.58 2.74
C THR A 14 10.27 -7.44 2.87
N PHE A 15 10.74 -6.33 3.46
CA PHE A 15 12.17 -6.09 3.68
C PHE A 15 12.79 -7.17 4.57
N ALA A 16 12.17 -7.47 5.71
CA ALA A 16 12.70 -8.46 6.65
C ALA A 16 12.78 -9.86 6.03
N PHE A 17 11.78 -10.26 5.25
CA PHE A 17 11.79 -11.52 4.51
C PHE A 17 12.87 -11.51 3.42
N SER A 18 12.91 -10.50 2.55
CA SER A 18 13.84 -10.47 1.43
C SER A 18 15.30 -10.38 1.89
N PHE A 19 15.56 -9.64 2.96
CA PHE A 19 16.86 -9.58 3.62
C PHE A 19 17.34 -10.93 4.16
N GLY A 20 16.45 -11.72 4.81
CA GLY A 20 16.81 -13.06 5.29
C GLY A 20 16.93 -14.11 4.18
N ALA A 21 16.01 -14.06 3.21
CA ALA A 21 15.98 -14.97 2.08
C ALA A 21 17.17 -14.78 1.12
N SER A 22 17.78 -13.59 1.10
CA SER A 22 18.95 -13.31 0.27
C SER A 22 20.18 -14.13 0.66
N ALA A 23 20.27 -14.61 1.91
CA ALA A 23 21.37 -15.45 2.36
C ALA A 23 21.50 -16.71 1.51
N MET A 24 20.38 -17.34 1.16
CA MET A 24 20.35 -18.49 0.25
C MET A 24 20.97 -18.12 -1.11
N TRP A 25 20.54 -17.02 -1.73
CA TRP A 25 21.04 -16.61 -3.05
C TRP A 25 22.53 -16.25 -3.02
N ALA A 26 22.97 -15.50 -2.01
CA ALA A 26 24.34 -15.02 -1.90
C ALA A 26 25.32 -16.14 -1.54
N LEU A 27 24.90 -17.10 -0.70
CA LEU A 27 25.80 -18.08 -0.11
C LEU A 27 25.70 -19.47 -0.76
N LEU A 28 24.68 -19.76 -1.56
CA LEU A 28 24.53 -21.09 -2.18
C LEU A 28 25.75 -21.49 -3.02
N SER A 29 26.28 -20.58 -3.84
CA SER A 29 27.49 -20.84 -4.64
C SER A 29 28.71 -21.13 -3.74
N VAL A 30 28.82 -20.40 -2.62
CA VAL A 30 29.88 -20.58 -1.62
C VAL A 30 29.73 -21.91 -0.88
N VAL A 31 28.51 -22.35 -0.57
CA VAL A 31 28.21 -23.66 0.02
C VAL A 31 28.63 -24.79 -0.93
N VAL A 32 28.22 -24.71 -2.20
CA VAL A 32 28.57 -25.72 -3.21
C VAL A 32 30.09 -25.81 -3.38
N ALA A 33 30.78 -24.66 -3.49
CA ALA A 33 32.21 -24.62 -3.75
C ALA A 33 33.08 -24.92 -2.51
N ARG A 34 32.86 -24.24 -1.38
CA ARG A 34 33.75 -24.31 -0.20
C ARG A 34 33.37 -25.41 0.79
N ARG A 35 32.09 -25.73 0.94
CA ARG A 35 31.62 -26.70 1.96
C ARG A 35 31.47 -28.10 1.38
N LEU A 36 30.84 -28.22 0.21
CA LEU A 36 30.58 -29.51 -0.42
C LEU A 36 31.66 -29.94 -1.41
N ASN A 37 32.60 -29.04 -1.76
CA ASN A 37 33.67 -29.27 -2.75
C ASN A 37 33.14 -29.82 -4.09
N LEU A 38 31.97 -29.35 -4.51
CA LEU A 38 31.32 -29.78 -5.73
C LEU A 38 31.70 -28.89 -6.92
N GLN A 39 31.50 -29.41 -8.11
CA GLN A 39 31.70 -28.66 -9.35
C GLN A 39 30.63 -27.57 -9.52
N SER A 40 30.94 -26.55 -10.31
CA SER A 40 30.01 -25.45 -10.64
C SER A 40 28.70 -25.93 -11.29
N GLY A 41 28.72 -27.10 -11.94
CA GLY A 41 27.51 -27.75 -12.48
C GLY A 41 26.46 -28.06 -11.40
N SER A 42 26.87 -28.47 -10.20
CA SER A 42 25.93 -28.80 -9.11
C SER A 42 25.15 -27.57 -8.63
N TYR A 43 25.77 -26.39 -8.66
CA TYR A 43 25.08 -25.13 -8.38
C TYR A 43 23.96 -24.85 -9.38
N ALA A 44 24.22 -25.03 -10.68
CA ALA A 44 23.21 -24.85 -11.73
C ALA A 44 22.06 -25.86 -11.61
N VAL A 45 22.37 -27.11 -11.23
CA VAL A 45 21.36 -28.14 -10.98
C VAL A 45 20.51 -27.77 -9.75
N MET A 46 21.11 -27.32 -8.65
CA MET A 46 20.38 -26.85 -7.47
C MET A 46 19.44 -25.68 -7.80
N LEU A 47 19.90 -24.72 -8.60
CA LEU A 47 19.05 -23.63 -9.10
C LEU A 47 17.92 -24.13 -10.01
N SER A 48 18.16 -25.18 -10.79
CA SER A 48 17.14 -25.80 -11.63
C SER A 48 16.05 -26.48 -10.80
N TRP A 49 16.42 -27.16 -9.71
CA TRP A 49 15.46 -27.70 -8.74
C TRP A 49 14.66 -26.60 -8.05
N LEU A 50 15.30 -25.49 -7.69
CA LEU A 50 14.62 -24.31 -7.16
C LEU A 50 13.63 -23.73 -8.20
N GLY A 51 14.03 -23.60 -9.45
CA GLY A 51 13.16 -23.16 -10.55
C GLY A 51 11.96 -24.10 -10.77
N ALA A 52 12.19 -25.41 -10.79
CA ALA A 52 11.13 -26.42 -10.90
C ALA A 52 10.14 -26.35 -9.72
N GLY A 53 10.65 -26.08 -8.51
CA GLY A 53 9.85 -25.82 -7.33
C GLY A 53 8.98 -24.57 -7.47
N ALA A 54 9.53 -23.48 -8.01
CA ALA A 54 8.78 -22.25 -8.27
C ALA A 54 7.67 -22.49 -9.30
N VAL A 55 7.96 -23.13 -10.43
CA VAL A 55 6.94 -23.49 -11.44
C VAL A 55 5.83 -24.34 -10.81
N SER A 56 6.18 -25.32 -9.98
CA SER A 56 5.19 -26.11 -9.23
C SER A 56 4.35 -25.23 -8.30
N GLY A 57 4.98 -24.28 -7.61
CA GLY A 57 4.29 -23.30 -6.77
C GLY A 57 3.25 -22.48 -7.52
N ALA A 58 3.47 -22.18 -8.80
CA ALA A 58 2.52 -21.44 -9.63
C ALA A 58 1.22 -22.22 -9.83
N PHE A 59 1.32 -23.53 -10.07
CA PHE A 59 0.16 -24.41 -10.17
C PHE A 59 -0.53 -24.63 -8.82
N LEU A 60 0.23 -24.69 -7.73
CA LEU A 60 -0.32 -24.88 -6.38
C LEU A 60 -1.01 -23.63 -5.83
N ILE A 61 -0.74 -22.44 -6.38
CA ILE A 61 -1.22 -21.18 -5.80
C ILE A 61 -2.75 -21.10 -5.72
N GLY A 62 -3.47 -21.62 -6.72
CA GLY A 62 -4.93 -21.65 -6.72
C GLY A 62 -5.50 -22.61 -5.67
N LYS A 63 -4.88 -23.78 -5.49
CA LYS A 63 -5.31 -24.78 -4.51
C LYS A 63 -5.00 -24.35 -3.07
N ILE A 64 -3.84 -23.76 -2.85
CA ILE A 64 -3.44 -23.16 -1.56
C ILE A 64 -4.28 -21.90 -1.28
N GLY A 65 -4.66 -21.20 -2.36
CA GLY A 65 -5.74 -20.22 -2.50
C GLY A 65 -6.85 -20.35 -1.45
N HIS A 66 -7.50 -21.50 -1.50
CA HIS A 66 -8.72 -21.80 -0.75
C HIS A 66 -8.51 -22.29 0.68
N ARG A 67 -7.28 -22.67 1.05
CA ARG A 67 -6.98 -23.28 2.36
C ARG A 67 -6.18 -22.39 3.29
N LEU A 68 -5.34 -21.50 2.76
CA LEU A 68 -4.43 -20.66 3.54
C LEU A 68 -4.61 -19.19 3.17
N ASN A 69 -4.71 -18.35 4.20
CA ASN A 69 -4.77 -16.89 4.05
C ASN A 69 -3.38 -16.35 3.66
N LEU A 70 -3.32 -15.13 3.10
CA LEU A 70 -2.04 -14.52 2.64
C LEU A 70 -0.98 -14.48 3.75
N ASN A 71 -1.38 -14.12 4.97
CA ASN A 71 -0.49 -14.11 6.13
C ASN A 71 0.11 -15.49 6.42
N GLN A 72 -0.71 -16.55 6.41
CA GLN A 72 -0.25 -17.92 6.67
C GLN A 72 0.72 -18.41 5.60
N ARG A 73 0.50 -18.05 4.34
CA ARG A 73 1.43 -18.38 3.24
C ARG A 73 2.81 -17.76 3.44
N VAL A 74 2.86 -16.50 3.83
CA VAL A 74 4.13 -15.81 4.13
C VAL A 74 4.82 -16.38 5.36
N LEU A 75 4.08 -16.74 6.41
CA LEU A 75 4.64 -17.39 7.60
C LEU A 75 5.22 -18.77 7.25
N LEU A 76 4.48 -19.60 6.52
CA LEU A 76 4.94 -20.92 6.09
C LEU A 76 6.17 -20.80 5.19
N GLY A 77 6.17 -19.85 4.25
CA GLY A 77 7.32 -19.62 3.38
C GLY A 77 8.55 -19.13 4.14
N SER A 78 8.37 -18.24 5.12
CA SER A 78 9.45 -17.80 6.00
C SER A 78 10.03 -18.97 6.80
N PHE A 79 9.17 -19.85 7.31
CA PHE A 79 9.59 -21.06 8.02
C PHE A 79 10.36 -22.04 7.12
N VAL A 80 9.92 -22.23 5.87
CA VAL A 80 10.68 -23.02 4.89
C VAL A 80 12.07 -22.43 4.69
N PHE A 81 12.21 -21.11 4.55
CA PHE A 81 13.51 -20.46 4.38
C PHE A 81 14.42 -20.53 5.63
N VAL A 82 13.85 -20.62 6.84
CA VAL A 82 14.63 -21.01 8.03
C VAL A 82 15.25 -22.38 7.80
N GLY A 83 14.43 -23.36 7.40
CA GLY A 83 14.89 -24.71 7.06
C GLY A 83 15.90 -24.72 5.92
N THR A 84 15.74 -23.86 4.91
CA THR A 84 16.69 -23.71 3.81
C THR A 84 18.06 -23.25 4.28
N ASN A 85 18.11 -22.17 5.06
CA ASN A 85 19.37 -21.62 5.58
C ASN A 85 20.05 -22.60 6.54
N VAL A 86 19.31 -23.21 7.46
CA VAL A 86 19.83 -24.24 8.38
C VAL A 86 20.27 -25.49 7.63
N GLY A 87 19.50 -25.91 6.62
CA GLY A 87 19.82 -27.06 5.79
C GLY A 87 21.11 -26.85 5.00
N LEU A 88 21.30 -25.68 4.39
CA LEU A 88 22.55 -25.32 3.72
C LEU A 88 23.75 -25.29 4.70
N ALA A 89 23.52 -24.92 5.97
CA ALA A 89 24.56 -24.87 6.99
C ALA A 89 24.96 -26.24 7.53
N LEU A 90 24.00 -27.16 7.70
CA LEU A 90 24.19 -28.38 8.47
C LEU A 90 24.12 -29.67 7.65
N LEU A 91 23.36 -29.73 6.55
CA LEU A 91 23.19 -30.99 5.81
C LEU A 91 24.51 -31.43 5.16
N PRO A 92 24.99 -32.65 5.43
CA PRO A 92 26.31 -33.10 4.98
C PRO A 92 26.32 -33.60 3.52
N GLY A 93 25.17 -33.91 2.93
CA GLY A 93 25.06 -34.52 1.60
C GLY A 93 24.27 -33.67 0.60
N GLU A 94 24.74 -33.61 -0.64
CA GLU A 94 24.11 -32.88 -1.74
C GLU A 94 22.69 -33.38 -2.07
N TYR A 95 22.44 -34.69 -1.88
CA TYR A 95 21.16 -35.33 -2.17
C TYR A 95 20.00 -34.73 -1.38
N TRP A 96 20.24 -34.27 -0.15
CA TRP A 96 19.22 -33.63 0.68
C TRP A 96 18.97 -32.16 0.29
N LEU A 97 19.92 -31.54 -0.42
CA LEU A 97 19.77 -30.16 -0.86
C LEU A 97 18.86 -30.04 -2.08
N PHE A 98 18.79 -31.01 -2.98
CA PHE A 98 17.87 -30.97 -4.13
C PHE A 98 16.39 -30.84 -3.73
N PRO A 99 15.82 -31.73 -2.88
CA PRO A 99 14.42 -31.57 -2.43
C PRO A 99 14.23 -30.32 -1.58
N LEU A 100 15.24 -29.90 -0.82
CA LEU A 100 15.20 -28.64 -0.06
C LEU A 100 15.12 -27.43 -1.00
N MET A 101 15.91 -27.39 -2.08
CA MET A 101 15.87 -26.34 -3.09
C MET A 101 14.53 -26.30 -3.82
N PHE A 102 13.96 -27.47 -4.14
CA PHE A 102 12.62 -27.56 -4.70
C PHE A 102 11.58 -26.94 -3.77
N LEU A 103 11.56 -27.33 -2.50
CA LEU A 103 10.63 -26.78 -1.51
C LEU A 103 10.84 -25.27 -1.32
N SER A 104 12.10 -24.82 -1.32
CA SER A 104 12.47 -23.41 -1.23
C SER A 104 11.93 -22.61 -2.42
N GLY A 105 12.00 -23.17 -3.64
CA GLY A 105 11.45 -22.57 -4.84
C GLY A 105 9.93 -22.42 -4.80
N THR A 106 9.23 -23.47 -4.35
CA THR A 106 7.77 -23.43 -4.16
C THR A 106 7.38 -22.38 -3.12
N ALA A 107 8.06 -22.36 -1.96
CA ALA A 107 7.83 -21.39 -0.90
C ALA A 107 8.15 -19.95 -1.33
N TRP A 108 9.23 -19.76 -2.09
CA TRP A 108 9.64 -18.47 -2.64
C TRP A 108 8.55 -17.85 -3.49
N LEU A 109 8.06 -18.59 -4.49
CA LEU A 109 7.05 -18.07 -5.40
C LEU A 109 5.75 -17.75 -4.65
N ILE A 110 5.27 -18.67 -3.81
CA ILE A 110 4.04 -18.47 -3.03
C ILE A 110 4.14 -17.23 -2.15
N THR A 111 5.28 -17.03 -1.48
CA THR A 111 5.51 -15.89 -0.60
C THR A 111 5.58 -14.58 -1.37
N MET A 112 6.33 -14.55 -2.46
CA MET A 112 6.48 -13.38 -3.32
C MET A 112 5.15 -12.95 -3.94
N THR A 113 4.36 -13.91 -4.44
CA THR A 113 3.01 -13.60 -4.93
C THR A 113 2.11 -13.13 -3.80
N SER A 114 2.19 -13.73 -2.60
CA SER A 114 1.37 -13.30 -1.46
C SER A 114 1.65 -11.86 -1.04
N PHE A 115 2.92 -11.45 -1.00
CA PHE A 115 3.28 -10.04 -0.75
C PHE A 115 2.76 -9.12 -1.85
N SER A 116 3.01 -9.46 -3.13
CA SER A 116 2.55 -8.66 -4.26
C SER A 116 1.03 -8.51 -4.28
N THR A 117 0.28 -9.59 -4.09
CA THR A 117 -1.17 -9.58 -3.97
C THR A 117 -1.62 -8.77 -2.75
N SER A 118 -0.96 -8.91 -1.60
CA SER A 118 -1.30 -8.12 -0.41
C SER A 118 -1.14 -6.63 -0.65
N VAL A 119 -0.05 -6.20 -1.30
CA VAL A 119 0.14 -4.78 -1.67
C VAL A 119 -0.96 -4.32 -2.62
N GLN A 120 -1.26 -5.11 -3.65
CA GLN A 120 -2.26 -4.75 -4.65
C GLN A 120 -3.69 -4.67 -4.08
N LEU A 121 -4.03 -5.50 -3.10
CA LEU A 121 -5.37 -5.51 -2.49
C LEU A 121 -5.61 -4.35 -1.51
N HIS A 122 -4.57 -3.76 -0.92
CA HIS A 122 -4.70 -2.67 0.07
C HIS A 122 -4.53 -1.28 -0.53
N VAL A 123 -4.39 -1.18 -1.85
CA VAL A 123 -4.02 0.06 -2.54
C VAL A 123 -5.02 0.33 -3.66
N PRO A 124 -5.62 1.53 -3.72
CA PRO A 124 -6.47 1.93 -4.82
C PRO A 124 -5.75 1.86 -6.19
N LYS A 125 -6.46 1.48 -7.26
CA LYS A 125 -5.88 1.29 -8.61
C LYS A 125 -5.06 2.49 -9.12
N TRP A 126 -5.47 3.71 -8.77
CA TRP A 126 -4.82 4.96 -9.24
C TRP A 126 -3.46 5.23 -8.60
N VAL A 127 -3.18 4.71 -7.40
CA VAL A 127 -1.85 4.76 -6.74
C VAL A 127 -1.10 3.43 -6.80
N GLN A 128 -1.75 2.37 -7.29
CA GLN A 128 -1.22 1.01 -7.31
C GLN A 128 0.18 0.93 -7.92
N ALA A 129 0.39 1.56 -9.07
CA ALA A 129 1.70 1.58 -9.74
C ALA A 129 2.81 2.16 -8.83
N ARG A 130 2.55 3.29 -8.16
CA ARG A 130 3.52 3.94 -7.28
C ARG A 130 3.86 3.07 -6.06
N VAL A 131 2.86 2.46 -5.43
CA VAL A 131 3.08 1.61 -4.26
C VAL A 131 3.75 0.29 -4.63
N VAL A 132 3.39 -0.31 -5.76
CA VAL A 132 4.05 -1.52 -6.29
C VAL A 132 5.52 -1.24 -6.61
N SER A 133 5.85 -0.08 -7.19
CA SER A 133 7.25 0.33 -7.40
C SER A 133 8.01 0.47 -6.08
N MET A 134 7.41 1.08 -5.04
CA MET A 134 8.02 1.17 -3.71
C MET A 134 8.23 -0.22 -3.08
N TYR A 135 7.25 -1.12 -3.23
CA TYR A 135 7.38 -2.51 -2.81
C TYR A 135 8.55 -3.22 -3.51
N MET A 136 8.65 -3.11 -4.84
CA MET A 136 9.75 -3.71 -5.59
C MET A 136 11.10 -3.14 -5.17
N LEU A 137 11.19 -1.82 -4.95
CA LEU A 137 12.40 -1.17 -4.46
C LEU A 137 12.82 -1.73 -3.10
N VAL A 138 11.89 -1.82 -2.14
CA VAL A 138 12.16 -2.37 -0.80
C VAL A 138 12.56 -3.83 -0.86
N PHE A 139 11.88 -4.62 -1.69
CA PHE A 139 12.19 -6.04 -1.88
C PHE A 139 13.62 -6.22 -2.41
N GLN A 140 13.98 -5.49 -3.47
CA GLN A 140 15.32 -5.54 -4.07
C GLN A 140 16.39 -4.97 -3.14
N ALA A 141 16.08 -3.91 -2.40
CA ALA A 141 16.99 -3.35 -1.39
C ALA A 141 17.30 -4.39 -0.30
N GLY A 142 16.29 -5.12 0.20
CA GLY A 142 16.52 -6.20 1.16
C GLY A 142 17.37 -7.32 0.57
N LEU A 143 17.10 -7.76 -0.68
CA LEU A 143 17.92 -8.77 -1.34
C LEU A 143 19.38 -8.32 -1.51
N SER A 144 19.60 -7.09 -1.96
CA SER A 144 20.93 -6.54 -2.22
C SER A 144 21.73 -6.32 -0.94
N LEU A 145 21.15 -5.61 0.04
CA LEU A 145 21.79 -5.33 1.32
C LEU A 145 22.05 -6.62 2.11
N GLY A 146 21.09 -7.55 2.12
CA GLY A 146 21.26 -8.84 2.76
C GLY A 146 22.37 -9.64 2.10
N SER A 147 22.44 -9.68 0.75
CA SER A 147 23.50 -10.42 0.04
C SER A 147 24.89 -9.91 0.39
N ILE A 148 25.08 -8.59 0.45
CA ILE A 148 26.33 -7.96 0.87
C ILE A 148 26.65 -8.36 2.32
N MET A 149 25.69 -8.21 3.23
CA MET A 149 25.92 -8.45 4.65
C MET A 149 26.20 -9.93 4.95
N TRP A 150 25.42 -10.85 4.40
CA TRP A 150 25.61 -12.29 4.61
C TRP A 150 26.88 -12.81 3.94
N GLY A 151 27.23 -12.27 2.77
CA GLY A 151 28.51 -12.54 2.10
C GLY A 151 29.69 -12.09 2.96
N GLU A 152 29.69 -10.84 3.41
CA GLU A 152 30.74 -10.29 4.28
C GLU A 152 30.87 -11.08 5.59
N LEU A 153 29.75 -11.47 6.19
CA LEU A 153 29.74 -12.27 7.41
C LEU A 153 30.29 -13.68 7.17
N ALA A 154 30.00 -14.27 6.01
CA ALA A 154 30.53 -15.58 5.63
C ALA A 154 32.05 -15.55 5.39
N ASP A 155 32.57 -14.45 4.83
CA ASP A 155 34.00 -14.27 4.56
C ASP A 155 34.80 -13.90 5.82
N ARG A 156 34.27 -13.04 6.71
CA ARG A 156 34.98 -12.62 7.94
C ARG A 156 34.89 -13.61 9.10
N ALA A 157 33.73 -14.25 9.29
CA ALA A 157 33.49 -15.11 10.44
C ALA A 157 33.46 -16.58 10.02
N SER A 158 32.35 -17.03 9.42
CA SER A 158 32.27 -18.33 8.77
C SER A 158 30.96 -18.46 8.00
N LEU A 159 30.97 -19.27 6.95
CA LEU A 159 29.78 -19.62 6.17
C LEU A 159 28.67 -20.25 7.03
N LEU A 160 29.04 -21.14 7.96
CA LEU A 160 28.09 -21.81 8.84
C LEU A 160 27.39 -20.80 9.76
N LEU A 161 28.16 -19.92 10.39
CA LEU A 161 27.60 -18.89 11.27
C LEU A 161 26.70 -17.92 10.49
N ALA A 162 27.10 -17.50 9.30
CA ALA A 162 26.30 -16.61 8.46
C ALA A 162 24.93 -17.21 8.12
N LEU A 163 24.89 -18.49 7.72
CA LEU A 163 23.64 -19.20 7.41
C LEU A 163 22.77 -19.42 8.65
N LEU A 164 23.37 -19.77 9.81
CA LEU A 164 22.62 -19.92 11.05
C LEU A 164 22.04 -18.59 11.55
N ILE A 165 22.80 -17.49 11.47
CA ILE A 165 22.31 -16.15 11.82
C ILE A 165 21.20 -15.73 10.85
N ALA A 166 21.33 -15.99 9.55
CA ALA A 166 20.27 -15.73 8.57
C ALA A 166 19.00 -16.55 8.87
N GLY A 167 19.13 -17.82 9.28
CA GLY A 167 18.03 -18.64 9.76
C GLY A 167 17.39 -18.06 11.03
N GLY A 168 18.20 -17.60 11.99
CA GLY A 168 17.74 -16.92 13.20
C GLY A 168 17.01 -15.60 12.90
N TRP A 169 17.50 -14.83 11.93
CA TRP A 169 16.82 -13.62 11.44
C TRP A 169 15.46 -13.96 10.81
N MET A 170 15.38 -15.03 10.02
CA MET A 170 14.11 -15.50 9.45
C MET A 170 13.12 -15.97 10.53
N LEU A 171 13.61 -16.56 11.62
CA LEU A 171 12.76 -16.85 12.78
C LEU A 171 12.29 -15.58 13.48
N ALA A 172 13.19 -14.60 13.69
CA ALA A 172 12.84 -13.32 14.28
C ALA A 172 11.84 -12.53 13.41
N SER A 173 11.94 -12.62 12.08
CA SER A 173 11.01 -11.95 11.17
C SER A 173 9.60 -12.54 11.21
N LEU A 174 9.42 -13.80 11.66
CA LEU A 174 8.10 -14.35 11.96
C LEU A 174 7.44 -13.60 13.13
N VAL A 175 8.22 -13.15 14.13
CA VAL A 175 7.70 -12.37 15.27
C VAL A 175 7.16 -11.03 14.81
N LEU A 176 7.70 -10.45 13.72
CA LEU A 176 7.17 -9.22 13.12
C LEU A 176 5.74 -9.37 12.58
N ALA A 177 5.24 -10.61 12.39
CA ALA A 177 3.84 -10.82 12.05
C ALA A 177 2.86 -10.47 13.19
N LEU A 178 3.32 -10.38 14.43
CA LEU A 178 2.51 -9.98 15.60
C LEU A 178 2.24 -8.47 15.64
N PRO A 179 3.24 -7.56 15.59
CA PRO A 179 2.99 -6.12 15.54
C PRO A 179 2.55 -5.62 14.16
N PHE A 180 2.83 -6.37 13.08
CA PHE A 180 2.50 -6.00 11.70
C PHE A 180 1.60 -7.07 11.02
N PRO A 181 0.37 -7.28 11.50
CA PRO A 181 -0.55 -8.24 10.90
C PRO A 181 -0.92 -7.84 9.48
N MET A 182 -0.72 -8.76 8.54
CA MET A 182 -1.30 -8.67 7.19
C MET A 182 -2.75 -9.14 7.29
N HIS A 183 -3.64 -8.24 7.69
CA HIS A 183 -5.08 -8.48 7.62
C HIS A 183 -5.44 -8.71 6.16
N GLN A 184 -6.27 -9.73 5.89
CA GLN A 184 -7.01 -9.72 4.63
C GLN A 184 -8.02 -8.57 4.74
N PRO A 185 -8.25 -7.80 3.65
CA PRO A 185 -9.34 -6.84 3.62
C PRO A 185 -10.67 -7.61 3.60
N GLU A 186 -11.05 -8.18 4.74
CA GLU A 186 -12.41 -8.63 4.98
C GLU A 186 -13.24 -7.36 5.18
N GLY A 187 -13.95 -6.93 4.13
CA GLY A 187 -14.88 -5.80 4.19
C GLY A 187 -14.37 -4.45 3.68
N LEU A 188 -13.13 -4.34 3.18
CA LEU A 188 -12.69 -3.13 2.46
C LEU A 188 -12.98 -3.32 0.97
N ASP A 189 -13.97 -2.61 0.46
CA ASP A 189 -14.39 -2.71 -0.93
C ASP A 189 -13.90 -1.48 -1.72
N PHE A 190 -12.72 -1.64 -2.32
CA PHE A 190 -12.11 -0.66 -3.22
C PHE A 190 -12.65 -0.72 -4.65
N SER A 191 -13.72 -1.48 -4.91
CA SER A 191 -14.45 -1.32 -6.16
C SER A 191 -14.96 0.12 -6.24
N PRO A 192 -15.02 0.71 -7.46
CA PRO A 192 -15.69 1.98 -7.63
C PRO A 192 -17.06 1.88 -6.99
N ALA A 193 -17.36 2.79 -6.06
CA ALA A 193 -18.74 3.09 -5.71
C ALA A 193 -19.55 3.21 -7.01
N GLU A 194 -20.81 2.76 -7.01
CA GLU A 194 -21.67 3.04 -8.17
C GLU A 194 -21.52 4.52 -8.54
N PRO A 195 -21.31 4.85 -9.83
CA PRO A 195 -21.12 6.22 -10.24
C PRO A 195 -22.24 7.04 -9.62
N TRP A 196 -21.89 8.15 -8.99
CA TRP A 196 -22.84 9.19 -8.64
C TRP A 196 -23.45 9.73 -9.94
N SER A 197 -24.40 9.00 -10.53
CA SER A 197 -24.84 9.19 -11.92
C SER A 197 -26.00 10.15 -12.08
N ASP A 198 -26.64 10.62 -11.00
CA ASP A 198 -27.97 11.21 -11.13
C ASP A 198 -28.07 12.70 -10.74
N GLN A 199 -26.98 13.39 -10.41
CA GLN A 199 -27.06 14.80 -10.00
C GLN A 199 -25.94 15.73 -10.48
N LEU A 200 -25.22 15.38 -11.56
CA LEU A 200 -24.59 16.45 -12.34
C LEU A 200 -25.73 17.19 -13.05
N PRO A 201 -25.90 18.51 -12.86
CA PRO A 201 -26.84 19.28 -13.66
C PRO A 201 -26.55 18.97 -15.13
N ALA A 202 -27.57 18.81 -15.97
CA ALA A 202 -27.36 18.72 -17.40
C ALA A 202 -26.60 19.99 -17.83
N LEU A 203 -25.28 19.84 -18.02
CA LEU A 203 -24.42 20.95 -18.39
C LEU A 203 -24.83 21.36 -19.80
N GLU A 204 -25.38 22.56 -19.95
CA GLU A 204 -25.81 23.11 -21.24
C GLU A 204 -24.62 23.36 -22.18
N ALA A 205 -23.39 23.42 -21.64
CA ALA A 205 -22.15 23.60 -22.38
C ALA A 205 -21.05 22.64 -21.87
N GLU A 206 -20.23 22.16 -22.79
CA GLU A 206 -19.03 21.35 -22.49
C GLU A 206 -18.00 22.22 -21.75
N ILE A 207 -17.65 21.84 -20.52
CA ILE A 207 -16.65 22.53 -19.69
C ILE A 207 -15.25 22.06 -20.12
N ASP A 208 -14.31 22.98 -20.29
CA ASP A 208 -12.92 22.61 -20.57
C ASP A 208 -12.35 21.83 -19.38
N PRO A 209 -11.79 20.62 -19.57
CA PRO A 209 -11.20 19.82 -18.50
C PRO A 209 -10.15 20.56 -17.66
N ASP A 210 -9.46 21.56 -18.23
CA ASP A 210 -8.44 22.36 -17.55
C ASP A 210 -9.01 23.60 -16.82
N ASP A 211 -10.30 23.91 -16.98
CA ASP A 211 -10.95 25.01 -16.26
C ASP A 211 -11.03 24.71 -14.76
N GLY A 212 -10.81 25.74 -13.95
CA GLY A 212 -10.87 25.66 -12.50
C GLY A 212 -10.34 26.92 -11.83
N PRO A 213 -10.31 26.93 -10.48
CA PRO A 213 -10.70 25.87 -9.56
C PRO A 213 -12.21 25.57 -9.54
N VAL A 214 -12.56 24.35 -9.15
CA VAL A 214 -13.95 23.91 -8.91
C VAL A 214 -14.20 23.88 -7.40
N VAL A 215 -15.27 24.54 -6.95
CA VAL A 215 -15.75 24.48 -5.57
C VAL A 215 -17.05 23.68 -5.55
N VAL A 216 -17.12 22.70 -4.66
CA VAL A 216 -18.35 21.96 -4.40
C VAL A 216 -18.84 22.34 -3.02
N MET A 217 -20.12 22.70 -2.92
CA MET A 217 -20.79 22.96 -1.65
C MET A 217 -21.92 21.97 -1.46
N ILE A 218 -21.99 21.34 -0.29
CA ILE A 218 -23.04 20.37 0.07
C ILE A 218 -23.73 20.87 1.33
N ASP A 219 -25.02 21.16 1.20
CA ASP A 219 -25.84 21.67 2.31
C ASP A 219 -26.56 20.54 3.04
N TYR A 220 -26.33 20.46 4.34
CA TYR A 220 -26.98 19.56 5.26
C TYR A 220 -27.90 20.33 6.21
N GLU A 221 -29.10 19.79 6.46
CA GLU A 221 -29.97 20.22 7.55
C GLU A 221 -29.76 19.30 8.76
N VAL A 222 -29.14 19.81 9.81
CA VAL A 222 -28.72 19.06 11.00
C VAL A 222 -29.28 19.75 12.25
N ALA A 223 -29.94 18.97 13.11
CA ALA A 223 -30.49 19.50 14.36
C ALA A 223 -29.36 20.03 15.27
N PRO A 224 -29.55 21.16 15.99
CA PRO A 224 -28.54 21.73 16.88
C PRO A 224 -27.98 20.75 17.93
N ALA A 225 -28.82 19.83 18.41
CA ALA A 225 -28.42 18.79 19.36
C ALA A 225 -27.36 17.82 18.78
N ASP A 226 -27.36 17.61 17.47
CA ASP A 226 -26.49 16.65 16.78
C ASP A 226 -25.19 17.28 16.26
N HIS A 227 -25.03 18.61 16.35
CA HIS A 227 -23.89 19.35 15.80
C HIS A 227 -22.54 18.83 16.29
N ALA A 228 -22.42 18.45 17.56
CA ALA A 228 -21.17 17.94 18.11
C ALA A 228 -20.77 16.60 17.46
N ALA A 229 -21.73 15.69 17.29
CA ALA A 229 -21.52 14.39 16.67
C ALA A 229 -21.28 14.53 15.15
N PHE A 230 -22.02 15.43 14.50
CA PHE A 230 -21.80 15.78 13.09
C PHE A 230 -20.38 16.27 12.84
N ARG A 231 -19.85 17.19 13.68
CA ARG A 231 -18.48 17.69 13.52
C ARG A 231 -17.42 16.58 13.56
N VAL A 232 -17.61 15.57 14.39
CA VAL A 232 -16.68 14.42 14.46
C VAL A 232 -16.73 13.58 13.17
N ALA A 233 -17.93 13.31 12.66
CA ALA A 233 -18.09 12.61 11.38
C ALA A 233 -17.54 13.44 10.20
N ALA A 234 -17.85 14.74 10.16
CA ALA A 234 -17.37 15.66 9.14
C ALA A 234 -15.84 15.82 9.12
N GLN A 235 -15.15 15.68 10.25
CA GLN A 235 -13.69 15.66 10.28
C GLN A 235 -13.10 14.45 9.56
N GLN A 236 -13.76 13.29 9.64
CA GLN A 236 -13.35 12.11 8.87
C GLN A 236 -13.57 12.34 7.38
N LEU A 237 -14.73 12.90 7.01
CA LEU A 237 -15.05 13.26 5.62
C LEU A 237 -14.08 14.31 5.06
N THR A 238 -13.69 15.32 5.86
CA THR A 238 -12.70 16.34 5.45
C THR A 238 -11.34 15.71 5.12
N ARG A 239 -10.86 14.79 5.96
CA ARG A 239 -9.60 14.06 5.69
C ARG A 239 -9.71 13.21 4.42
N LEU A 240 -10.87 12.60 4.21
CA LEU A 240 -11.18 11.84 3.00
C LEU A 240 -11.11 12.74 1.75
N ARG A 241 -11.80 13.90 1.73
CA ARG A 241 -11.74 14.85 0.60
C ARG A 241 -10.31 15.29 0.27
N LEU A 242 -9.49 15.60 1.28
CA LEU A 242 -8.08 15.97 1.09
C LEU A 242 -7.22 14.82 0.55
N ARG A 243 -7.47 13.58 1.01
CA ARG A 243 -6.79 12.38 0.50
C ARG A 243 -7.10 12.15 -0.99
N ASP A 244 -8.32 12.44 -1.41
CA ASP A 244 -8.79 12.17 -2.76
C ASP A 244 -8.42 13.27 -3.79
N GLY A 245 -7.76 14.33 -3.33
CA GLY A 245 -7.20 15.37 -4.20
C GLY A 245 -7.76 16.78 -3.98
N ALA A 246 -8.66 16.98 -3.01
CA ALA A 246 -9.08 18.33 -2.64
C ALA A 246 -7.90 19.13 -2.07
N LEU A 247 -7.76 20.36 -2.55
CA LEU A 247 -6.74 21.30 -2.08
C LEU A 247 -7.12 21.89 -0.71
N ARG A 248 -8.43 22.03 -0.44
CA ARG A 248 -8.99 22.34 0.88
C ARG A 248 -10.37 21.73 0.99
N ALA A 249 -10.73 21.38 2.20
CA ALA A 249 -12.06 20.92 2.55
C ALA A 249 -12.41 21.36 3.97
N GLY A 250 -13.70 21.45 4.29
CA GLY A 250 -14.18 21.76 5.63
C GLY A 250 -15.69 21.91 5.68
N VAL A 251 -16.19 22.36 6.84
CA VAL A 251 -17.61 22.60 7.07
C VAL A 251 -17.82 23.97 7.72
N PHE A 252 -18.92 24.63 7.36
CA PHE A 252 -19.37 25.90 7.92
C PHE A 252 -20.81 25.76 8.41
N THR A 253 -21.19 26.52 9.44
CA THR A 253 -22.59 26.63 9.88
C THR A 253 -23.14 27.97 9.43
N ASP A 254 -24.37 27.98 8.92
CA ASP A 254 -25.07 29.22 8.58
C ASP A 254 -25.47 29.97 9.86
N VAL A 255 -25.02 31.22 9.99
CA VAL A 255 -25.30 32.07 11.16
C VAL A 255 -26.76 32.48 11.22
N SER A 256 -27.42 32.60 10.07
CA SER A 256 -28.84 32.97 9.97
C SER A 256 -29.78 31.77 10.16
N GLN A 257 -29.28 30.56 9.86
CA GLN A 257 -30.02 29.31 9.98
C GLN A 257 -29.15 28.24 10.66
N PRO A 258 -29.12 28.19 12.01
CA PRO A 258 -28.22 27.29 12.74
C PRO A 258 -28.43 25.79 12.43
N THR A 259 -29.56 25.41 11.86
CA THR A 259 -29.82 24.05 11.40
C THR A 259 -29.07 23.71 10.10
N ARG A 260 -28.55 24.69 9.36
CA ARG A 260 -27.88 24.47 8.08
C ARG A 260 -26.37 24.44 8.25
N ILE A 261 -25.76 23.34 7.82
CA ILE A 261 -24.32 23.15 7.80
C ILE A 261 -23.90 22.87 6.36
N THR A 262 -22.92 23.61 5.85
CA THR A 262 -22.41 23.49 4.49
C THR A 262 -21.01 22.87 4.52
N GLU A 263 -20.84 21.69 3.94
CA GLU A 263 -19.52 21.18 3.56
C GLU A 263 -19.04 21.93 2.31
N PHE A 264 -17.76 22.26 2.27
CA PHE A 264 -17.11 22.72 1.06
C PHE A 264 -15.82 21.94 0.81
N PHE A 265 -15.50 21.75 -0.46
CA PHE A 265 -14.15 21.38 -0.88
C PHE A 265 -13.84 22.01 -2.24
N TYR A 266 -12.57 22.25 -2.53
CA TYR A 266 -12.14 22.73 -3.83
C TYR A 266 -11.00 21.91 -4.42
N VAL A 267 -11.06 21.75 -5.74
CA VAL A 267 -10.09 21.01 -6.57
C VAL A 267 -9.57 21.90 -7.68
N ALA A 268 -8.40 21.55 -8.22
CA ALA A 268 -7.64 22.42 -9.13
C ALA A 268 -8.34 22.65 -10.48
N THR A 269 -8.94 21.60 -11.05
CA THR A 269 -9.55 21.65 -12.40
C THR A 269 -10.80 20.78 -12.47
N TRP A 270 -11.61 20.99 -13.52
CA TRP A 270 -12.79 20.18 -13.82
C TRP A 270 -12.43 18.71 -14.05
N ALA A 271 -11.33 18.43 -14.76
CA ALA A 271 -10.84 17.07 -14.93
C ALA A 271 -10.50 16.40 -13.60
N GLU A 272 -9.98 17.16 -12.61
CA GLU A 272 -9.69 16.62 -11.29
C GLU A 272 -10.96 16.35 -10.49
N HIS A 273 -11.96 17.21 -10.61
CA HIS A 273 -13.30 17.00 -10.07
C HIS A 273 -13.93 15.72 -10.65
N GLU A 274 -13.96 15.55 -11.97
CA GLU A 274 -14.45 14.34 -12.64
C GLU A 274 -13.68 13.09 -12.22
N ARG A 275 -12.35 13.19 -12.14
CA ARG A 275 -11.51 12.08 -11.64
C ARG A 275 -11.80 11.74 -10.19
N GLN A 276 -12.17 12.71 -9.35
CA GLN A 276 -12.53 12.46 -7.95
C GLN A 276 -13.78 11.58 -7.85
N HIS A 277 -14.78 11.79 -8.72
CA HIS A 277 -15.97 10.94 -8.80
C HIS A 277 -15.63 9.49 -9.15
N HIS A 278 -14.63 9.27 -10.01
CA HIS A 278 -14.14 7.93 -10.34
C HIS A 278 -13.23 7.30 -9.26
N ARG A 279 -12.73 8.08 -8.31
CA ARG A 279 -11.84 7.62 -7.21
C ARG A 279 -12.60 7.21 -5.95
N PHE A 280 -13.90 7.46 -5.88
CA PHE A 280 -14.73 7.18 -4.72
C PHE A 280 -14.91 5.67 -4.50
N THR A 281 -14.51 5.18 -3.33
CA THR A 281 -14.60 3.75 -2.96
C THR A 281 -15.83 3.48 -2.09
N ARG A 282 -16.23 2.21 -1.89
CA ARG A 282 -17.37 1.88 -0.99
C ARG A 282 -17.09 2.16 0.48
N ASP A 283 -15.83 2.14 0.90
CA ASP A 283 -15.44 2.59 2.25
C ASP A 283 -15.71 4.09 2.42
N ASP A 284 -15.46 4.86 1.36
CA ASP A 284 -15.73 6.30 1.32
C ASP A 284 -17.24 6.58 1.34
N GLN A 285 -18.07 5.72 0.73
CA GLN A 285 -19.53 5.75 0.87
C GLN A 285 -19.98 5.58 2.32
N THR A 286 -19.30 4.74 3.12
CA THR A 286 -19.66 4.55 4.53
C THR A 286 -19.40 5.83 5.32
N ILE A 287 -18.24 6.46 5.14
CA ILE A 287 -17.89 7.73 5.79
C ILE A 287 -18.86 8.84 5.37
N GLU A 288 -19.24 8.89 4.10
CA GLU A 288 -20.23 9.84 3.63
C GLU A 288 -21.63 9.55 4.18
N GLY A 289 -22.02 8.27 4.29
CA GLY A 289 -23.27 7.82 4.91
C GLY A 289 -23.38 8.24 6.37
N GLU A 290 -22.28 8.19 7.11
CA GLU A 290 -22.18 8.63 8.51
C GLU A 290 -22.39 10.15 8.67
N VAL A 291 -22.08 10.95 7.65
CA VAL A 291 -22.40 12.38 7.62
C VAL A 291 -23.85 12.58 7.17
N ARG A 292 -24.30 11.86 6.14
CA ARG A 292 -25.66 11.93 5.59
C ARG A 292 -26.73 11.53 6.60
N ARG A 293 -26.48 10.62 7.54
CA ARG A 293 -27.48 10.21 8.56
C ARG A 293 -27.93 11.34 9.48
N PHE A 294 -27.14 12.41 9.57
CA PHE A 294 -27.51 13.59 10.34
C PHE A 294 -28.37 14.57 9.56
N HIS A 295 -28.51 14.39 8.24
CA HIS A 295 -29.39 15.19 7.41
C HIS A 295 -30.85 14.86 7.74
N ARG A 296 -31.65 15.89 8.05
CA ARG A 296 -33.07 15.77 8.40
C ARG A 296 -34.02 16.40 7.38
N GLY A 297 -33.50 16.97 6.29
CA GLY A 297 -34.34 17.53 5.23
C GLY A 297 -35.12 16.45 4.49
N ASP A 298 -36.29 16.82 3.96
CA ASP A 298 -37.15 15.91 3.20
C ASP A 298 -36.57 15.54 1.82
N ALA A 299 -35.61 16.34 1.33
CA ALA A 299 -34.87 16.12 0.08
C ALA A 299 -33.42 15.70 0.39
N PRO A 300 -32.71 15.04 -0.54
CA PRO A 300 -31.28 14.76 -0.35
C PRO A 300 -30.47 16.06 -0.17
N PRO A 301 -29.29 16.00 0.50
CA PRO A 301 -28.42 17.15 0.68
C PRO A 301 -28.19 17.89 -0.64
N ARG A 302 -28.38 19.21 -0.64
CA ARG A 302 -28.26 20.01 -1.86
C ARG A 302 -26.78 20.15 -2.23
N ILE A 303 -26.41 19.66 -3.40
CA ILE A 303 -25.06 19.78 -3.95
C ILE A 303 -25.04 20.90 -4.98
N THR A 304 -24.11 21.84 -4.84
CA THR A 304 -23.91 22.93 -5.79
C THR A 304 -22.45 22.95 -6.23
N HIS A 305 -22.23 22.99 -7.54
CA HIS A 305 -20.91 23.07 -8.16
C HIS A 305 -20.69 24.49 -8.66
N PHE A 306 -19.54 25.07 -8.32
CA PHE A 306 -19.11 26.38 -8.79
C PHE A 306 -17.80 26.21 -9.54
N LEU A 307 -17.78 26.65 -10.80
CA LEU A 307 -16.57 26.75 -11.59
C LEU A 307 -16.07 28.19 -11.53
N ALA A 308 -14.79 28.38 -11.25
CA ALA A 308 -14.15 29.69 -11.37
C ALA A 308 -14.26 30.21 -12.81
N PHE A 309 -14.37 31.53 -12.98
CA PHE A 309 -14.37 32.12 -14.31
C PHE A 309 -13.03 31.83 -15.03
N PRO A 310 -13.06 31.44 -16.31
CA PRO A 310 -11.84 31.21 -17.08
C PRO A 310 -10.90 32.42 -17.02
N ARG A 311 -9.61 32.18 -16.76
CA ARG A 311 -8.55 33.22 -16.68
C ARG A 311 -8.66 34.22 -15.51
N THR A 312 -9.48 33.95 -14.48
CA THR A 312 -9.43 34.73 -13.23
C THR A 312 -8.58 34.05 -12.17
N ALA A 313 -7.62 34.77 -11.61
CA ALA A 313 -6.82 34.31 -10.48
C ALA A 313 -7.67 34.34 -9.19
N ASN A 314 -8.61 33.41 -9.05
CA ASN A 314 -9.55 33.36 -7.92
C ASN A 314 -8.92 32.78 -6.63
N VAL A 315 -7.63 32.45 -6.65
CA VAL A 315 -6.86 32.09 -5.48
C VAL A 315 -5.69 33.06 -5.40
N GLU A 316 -5.74 33.99 -4.45
CA GLU A 316 -4.56 34.76 -4.05
C GLU A 316 -3.44 33.76 -3.72
N GLN A 317 -2.41 33.69 -4.57
CA GLN A 317 -1.09 33.32 -4.08
C GLN A 317 -0.77 34.34 -2.99
N ALA A 318 -0.43 33.86 -1.78
CA ALA A 318 0.05 34.73 -0.72
C ALA A 318 1.10 35.67 -1.32
N ALA A 319 0.81 36.97 -1.31
CA ALA A 319 1.72 37.97 -1.86
C ALA A 319 3.11 37.71 -1.27
N PRO A 320 4.17 37.67 -2.10
CA PRO A 320 5.52 37.55 -1.56
C PRO A 320 5.70 38.65 -0.52
N PRO A 321 6.31 38.35 0.65
CA PRO A 321 6.45 39.33 1.72
C PRO A 321 7.07 40.58 1.11
N LEU A 322 6.38 41.71 1.28
CA LEU A 322 6.85 43.03 0.86
C LEU A 322 8.32 43.13 1.28
N GLN A 323 9.23 43.08 0.30
CA GLN A 323 10.60 43.53 0.54
C GLN A 323 10.42 45.00 0.90
N MET A 324 10.56 45.28 2.21
CA MET A 324 10.70 46.64 2.70
C MET A 324 11.86 47.22 1.91
N ALA A 325 11.52 48.04 0.92
CA ALA A 325 12.48 48.86 0.21
C ALA A 325 13.21 49.64 1.31
N GLY A 326 14.46 49.28 1.56
CA GLY A 326 15.35 50.05 2.40
C GLY A 326 15.53 51.40 1.74
N SER A 327 14.72 52.38 2.15
CA SER A 327 15.00 53.78 1.95
C SER A 327 15.66 54.33 3.21
N ALA A 328 16.93 54.66 3.01
CA ALA A 328 17.73 55.69 3.69
C ALA A 328 18.08 55.47 5.18
N GLN A 329 19.37 55.26 5.46
CA GLN A 329 20.37 56.34 5.56
C GLN A 329 21.78 55.77 5.45
#